data_AF-W6QQD4-F1
#
_entry.id   AF-W6QQD4-F1
#
_cell.length_a   1.000
_cell.length_b   1.000
_cell.length_c   1.000
_cell.angle_alpha   90.00
_cell.angle_beta   90.00
_cell.angle_gamma   90.00
#
_symmetry.space_group_name_H-M   'P 1'
#
loop_
_entity.id
_entity.type
_entity.pdbx_description
1 polymer ?
#
loop_
_entity_poly.entity_id
_entity_poly.type
_entity_poly.pdbx_seq_one_letter_code
_entity_poly.pdbx_strand_id
1 'polypeptide(L)'
;MDYGVSLFDVPLLGQFAAISKIAGGDLRNIFKGTLVEQMPSHAVTFVGNHDTTIIAPFFKPVAYSLILLRSQGQPCIFYGDFYGINCGSEPPGTCGEMLPILTRARKLYAHGKQRDYFNRRNCIGFVRYENYKHPFSLACILSNGGASSKRMLVGHRHAGELWTDILGWQNETVLINNCGYGVFSVASMSVSVWVNSQAEGRNRINRPL
;
A
#
# COMPACT_ATOMS: atom_id res chain seq x y z
N MET A 1 -17.13 15.66 26.14
CA MET A 1 -15.97 16.40 25.60
C MET A 1 -15.27 15.45 24.64
N ASP A 2 -15.52 15.61 23.34
CA ASP A 2 -14.89 14.81 22.27
C ASP A 2 -13.56 15.44 21.85
N TYR A 3 -12.58 15.47 22.77
CA TYR A 3 -11.21 15.79 22.39
C TYR A 3 -10.51 14.50 21.94
N GLY A 4 -10.65 14.19 20.65
CA GLY A 4 -9.94 13.06 20.04
C GLY A 4 -8.48 13.42 19.78
N VAL A 5 -7.58 13.10 20.70
CA VAL A 5 -6.14 13.19 20.45
C VAL A 5 -5.73 12.09 19.48
N SER A 6 -4.92 12.44 18.49
CA SER A 6 -4.22 11.45 17.65
C SER A 6 -2.76 11.35 18.08
N LEU A 7 -2.20 10.14 18.04
CA LEU A 7 -0.81 9.86 18.41
C LEU A 7 -0.08 9.21 17.25
N PHE A 8 1.22 9.49 17.14
CA PHE A 8 2.09 8.81 16.17
C PHE A 8 2.28 7.35 16.54
N ASP A 9 2.07 6.46 15.58
CA ASP A 9 2.21 5.01 15.76
C ASP A 9 3.68 4.58 15.68
N VAL A 10 4.45 4.97 16.70
CA VAL A 10 5.85 4.56 16.87
C VAL A 10 5.99 3.02 16.95
N PRO A 11 5.08 2.27 17.59
CA PRO A 11 5.12 0.81 17.52
C PRO A 11 5.09 0.25 16.09
N LEU A 12 4.23 0.78 15.21
CA LEU A 12 4.20 0.36 13.80
C LEU A 12 5.51 0.70 13.07
N LEU A 13 6.08 1.89 13.31
CA LEU A 13 7.39 2.26 12.78
C LEU A 13 8.46 1.25 13.22
N GLY A 14 8.44 0.85 14.50
CA GLY A 14 9.32 -0.17 15.05
C GLY A 14 9.15 -1.54 14.37
N GLN A 15 7.92 -1.96 14.09
CA GLN A 15 7.63 -3.20 13.36
C GLN A 15 8.19 -3.16 11.93
N PHE A 16 8.00 -2.05 11.21
CA PHE A 16 8.59 -1.88 9.88
C PHE A 16 10.11 -1.92 9.93
N ALA A 17 10.73 -1.26 10.91
CA ALA A 17 12.18 -1.25 11.07
C ALA A 17 12.72 -2.67 11.35
N ALA A 18 12.07 -3.41 12.25
CA ALA A 18 12.46 -4.78 12.60
C ALA A 18 12.33 -5.72 11.40
N ILE A 19 11.18 -5.72 10.71
CA ILE A 19 10.96 -6.65 9.59
C ILE A 19 11.84 -6.31 8.38
N SER A 20 12.18 -5.04 8.17
CA SER A 20 13.06 -4.60 7.09
C SER A 20 14.49 -5.16 7.20
N LYS A 21 14.88 -5.65 8.38
CA LYS A 21 16.19 -6.26 8.64
C LYS A 21 16.19 -7.78 8.56
N ILE A 22 15.02 -8.40 8.40
CA ILE A 22 14.85 -9.86 8.39
C ILE A 22 14.42 -10.30 6.99
N ALA A 23 15.34 -10.94 6.26
CA ALA A 23 15.02 -11.57 4.99
C ALA A 23 13.89 -12.60 5.19
N GLY A 24 12.77 -12.42 4.48
CA GLY A 24 11.60 -13.29 4.63
C GLY A 24 10.95 -13.24 6.03
N GLY A 25 10.98 -12.09 6.71
CA GLY A 25 10.23 -11.88 7.96
C GLY A 25 8.71 -12.12 7.81
N ASP A 26 8.03 -12.46 8.90
CA ASP A 26 6.59 -12.76 8.86
C ASP A 26 5.72 -11.49 8.83
N LEU A 27 5.12 -11.21 7.68
CA LEU A 27 4.28 -10.03 7.45
C LEU A 27 2.88 -10.17 8.05
N ARG A 28 2.43 -11.37 8.43
CA ARG A 28 1.05 -11.61 8.89
C ARG A 28 0.71 -10.82 10.15
N ASN A 29 1.72 -10.54 10.97
CA ASN A 29 1.59 -9.84 12.25
C ASN A 29 2.14 -8.41 12.21
N ILE A 30 2.27 -7.80 11.02
CA ILE A 30 2.94 -6.50 10.88
C ILE A 30 2.26 -5.36 11.68
N PHE A 31 0.95 -5.48 11.94
CA PHE A 31 0.18 -4.53 12.74
C PHE A 31 -0.03 -4.97 14.19
N LYS A 32 0.47 -6.15 14.58
CA LYS A 32 0.19 -6.70 15.91
C LYS A 32 0.89 -5.85 16.98
N GLY A 33 0.12 -5.42 17.97
CA GLY A 33 0.57 -4.59 19.08
C GLY A 33 0.86 -3.13 18.68
N THR A 34 0.34 -2.66 17.55
CA THR A 34 0.50 -1.27 17.11
C THR A 34 -0.70 -0.40 17.47
N LEU A 35 -0.51 0.92 17.47
CA LEU A 35 -1.60 1.84 17.78
C LEU A 35 -2.71 1.76 16.73
N VAL A 36 -2.38 1.58 15.45
CA VAL A 36 -3.37 1.45 14.37
C VAL A 36 -4.20 0.16 14.47
N GLU A 37 -3.71 -0.88 15.13
CA GLU A 37 -4.52 -2.07 15.44
C GLU A 37 -5.50 -1.78 16.57
N GLN A 38 -5.07 -1.10 17.63
CA GLN A 38 -5.87 -0.86 18.82
C GLN A 38 -6.87 0.30 18.67
N MET A 39 -6.41 1.42 18.10
CA MET A 39 -7.16 2.67 17.96
C MET A 39 -7.01 3.25 16.54
N PRO A 40 -7.54 2.58 15.50
CA PRO A 40 -7.36 2.96 14.09
C PRO A 40 -7.63 4.44 13.76
N SER A 41 -8.67 5.03 14.37
CA SER A 41 -9.10 6.40 14.09
C SER A 41 -8.20 7.48 14.71
N HIS A 42 -7.33 7.11 15.66
CA HIS A 42 -6.46 8.00 16.42
C HIS A 42 -4.96 7.71 16.20
N ALA A 43 -4.63 6.85 15.23
CA ALA A 43 -3.27 6.46 14.93
C ALA A 43 -2.74 7.23 13.72
N VAL A 44 -1.75 8.09 13.91
CA VAL A 44 -0.98 8.69 12.82
C VAL A 44 0.13 7.72 12.42
N THR A 45 -0.06 7.04 11.30
CA THR A 45 0.89 6.03 10.78
C THR A 45 1.90 6.69 9.85
N PHE A 46 3.19 6.37 9.98
CA PHE A 46 4.27 7.01 9.25
C PHE A 46 5.44 6.04 9.02
N VAL A 47 6.31 6.36 8.06
CA VAL A 47 7.47 5.54 7.66
C VAL A 47 8.80 6.15 8.16
N GLY A 48 8.81 7.44 8.45
CA GLY A 48 9.97 8.14 8.99
C GLY A 48 9.67 9.62 9.19
N ASN A 49 10.62 10.34 9.76
CA ASN A 49 10.58 11.79 9.89
C ASN A 49 12.01 12.37 9.81
N HIS A 50 12.17 13.64 10.16
CA HIS A 50 13.47 14.33 10.11
C HIS A 50 14.50 13.76 11.08
N ASP A 51 14.05 13.25 12.24
CA ASP A 51 14.95 12.71 13.28
C ASP A 51 15.14 11.20 13.20
N THR A 52 14.20 10.47 12.58
CA THR A 52 14.08 9.01 12.67
C THR A 52 13.86 8.38 11.30
N THR A 53 14.92 7.77 10.78
CA THR A 53 14.94 7.05 9.49
C THR A 53 15.51 5.62 9.67
N ILE A 54 14.73 4.77 10.33
CA ILE A 54 15.20 3.44 10.79
C ILE A 54 14.78 2.25 9.90
N ILE A 55 13.93 2.47 8.90
CA ILE A 55 13.48 1.44 7.95
C ILE A 55 14.48 1.33 6.79
N ALA A 56 14.83 0.11 6.40
CA ALA A 56 15.70 -0.12 5.25
C ALA A 56 15.10 0.47 3.96
N PRO A 57 15.89 1.17 3.11
CA PRO A 57 15.43 1.83 1.89
C PRO A 57 14.48 1.01 1.00
N PHE A 58 14.83 -0.24 0.71
CA PHE A 58 14.04 -1.13 -0.16
C PHE A 58 12.65 -1.46 0.42
N PHE A 59 12.47 -1.35 1.75
CA PHE A 59 11.22 -1.69 2.41
C PHE A 59 10.28 -0.48 2.54
N LYS A 60 10.78 0.76 2.37
CA LYS A 60 9.93 1.95 2.42
C LYS A 60 8.76 1.89 1.44
N PRO A 61 8.92 1.43 0.17
CA PRO A 61 7.80 1.20 -0.73
C PRO A 61 6.67 0.33 -0.15
N VAL A 62 7.05 -0.78 0.47
CA VAL A 62 6.14 -1.72 1.11
C VAL A 62 5.44 -1.05 2.31
N ALA A 63 6.20 -0.37 3.17
CA ALA A 63 5.66 0.34 4.32
C ALA A 63 4.66 1.45 3.92
N TYR A 64 5.00 2.27 2.91
CA TYR A 64 4.10 3.29 2.38
C TYR A 64 2.82 2.71 1.81
N SER A 65 2.90 1.59 1.07
CA SER A 65 1.69 0.93 0.54
C SER A 65 0.74 0.49 1.66
N LEU A 66 1.28 0.03 2.78
CA LEU A 66 0.52 -0.42 3.94
C LEU A 66 -0.18 0.75 4.64
N ILE A 67 0.50 1.89 4.85
CA ILE A 67 -0.13 3.03 5.52
C ILE A 67 -1.06 3.83 4.59
N LEU A 68 -0.74 3.93 3.29
CA LEU A 68 -1.49 4.76 2.34
C LEU A 68 -2.69 4.05 1.74
N LEU A 69 -2.68 2.73 1.54
CA LEU A 69 -3.78 2.09 0.80
C LEU A 69 -4.77 1.37 1.73
N ARG A 70 -4.44 1.18 3.01
CA ARG A 70 -5.36 0.60 3.99
C ARG A 70 -6.38 1.63 4.50
N SER A 71 -7.48 1.12 5.05
CA SER A 71 -8.58 1.91 5.61
C SER A 71 -8.29 2.41 7.03
N GLN A 72 -7.43 1.73 7.78
CA GLN A 72 -7.06 2.09 9.15
C GLN A 72 -5.90 3.09 9.18
N GLY A 73 -5.91 3.98 10.16
CA GLY A 73 -4.85 4.96 10.39
C GLY A 73 -4.96 6.23 9.54
N GLN A 74 -4.27 7.25 10.02
CA GLN A 74 -4.08 8.53 9.36
C GLN A 74 -2.66 8.56 8.80
N PRO A 75 -2.45 8.25 7.51
CA PRO A 75 -1.11 8.20 6.94
C PRO A 75 -0.48 9.60 6.89
N CYS A 76 0.73 9.71 7.42
CA CYS A 76 1.59 10.87 7.33
C CYS A 76 2.78 10.53 6.43
N ILE A 77 2.93 11.31 5.35
CA ILE A 77 4.04 11.16 4.41
C ILE A 77 5.20 12.03 4.89
N PHE A 78 6.41 11.46 4.92
CA PHE A 78 7.60 12.24 5.20
C PHE A 78 8.04 13.05 3.98
N TYR A 79 8.20 14.36 4.16
CA TYR A 79 8.69 15.27 3.12
C TYR A 79 9.97 14.76 2.44
N GLY A 80 10.94 14.27 3.22
CA GLY A 80 12.21 13.78 2.70
C GLY A 80 12.12 12.57 1.79
N ASP A 81 11.14 11.68 2.01
CA ASP A 81 10.89 10.54 1.12
C ASP A 81 10.19 10.94 -0.18
N PHE A 82 9.52 12.10 -0.18
CA PHE A 82 8.77 12.62 -1.33
C PHE A 82 9.61 13.55 -2.20
N TYR A 83 10.33 14.48 -1.58
CA TYR A 83 11.08 15.55 -2.26
C TYR A 83 12.60 15.44 -2.11
N GLY A 84 13.10 14.58 -1.23
CA GLY A 84 14.51 14.60 -0.81
C GLY A 84 14.75 15.56 0.36
N ILE A 85 15.89 15.40 1.03
CA ILE A 85 16.27 16.16 2.25
C ILE A 85 17.42 17.15 1.95
N ASN A 86 18.12 17.00 0.82
CA ASN A 86 19.21 17.89 0.41
C ASN A 86 18.72 18.91 -0.64
N CYS A 87 19.09 20.19 -0.46
CA CYS A 87 18.99 21.20 -1.51
C CYS A 87 20.05 20.91 -2.60
N GLY A 88 19.77 19.98 -3.52
CA GLY A 88 20.71 19.61 -4.57
C GLY A 88 20.19 18.51 -5.52
N SER A 89 20.98 18.24 -6.55
CA SER A 89 20.73 17.31 -7.67
C SER A 89 20.86 15.83 -7.29
N GLU A 90 20.27 15.41 -6.17
CA GLU A 90 20.08 13.98 -5.87
C GLU A 90 18.75 13.50 -6.45
N PRO A 91 18.65 12.21 -6.85
CA PRO A 91 17.42 11.65 -7.41
C PRO A 91 16.23 11.83 -6.46
N PRO A 92 14.97 11.76 -6.97
CA PRO A 92 13.78 11.80 -6.13
C PRO A 92 13.92 10.82 -4.96
N GLY A 93 13.30 11.13 -3.81
CA GLY A 93 13.53 10.46 -2.51
C GLY A 93 13.49 8.93 -2.55
N THR A 94 13.82 8.24 -1.45
CA THR A 94 14.04 6.77 -1.44
C THR A 94 12.91 5.90 -2.04
N CYS A 95 11.70 6.45 -2.19
CA CYS A 95 10.56 5.79 -2.84
C CYS A 95 10.28 6.24 -4.29
N GLY A 96 11.12 7.09 -4.87
CA GLY A 96 11.08 7.58 -6.24
C GLY A 96 9.70 8.04 -6.68
N GLU A 97 9.33 7.66 -7.91
CA GLU A 97 8.03 7.97 -8.53
C GLU A 97 6.85 7.21 -7.89
N MET A 98 7.12 6.19 -7.07
CA MET A 98 6.09 5.33 -6.52
C MET A 98 5.23 6.05 -5.47
N LEU A 99 5.80 6.94 -4.66
CA LEU A 99 5.07 7.61 -3.58
C LEU A 99 3.99 8.59 -4.11
N PRO A 100 4.25 9.42 -5.14
CA PRO A 100 3.20 10.14 -5.87
C PRO A 100 2.10 9.22 -6.41
N ILE A 101 2.47 8.08 -7.01
CA ILE A 101 1.52 7.10 -7.55
C ILE A 101 0.62 6.54 -6.45
N LEU A 102 1.19 6.09 -5.33
CA LEU A 102 0.43 5.56 -4.17
C LEU A 102 -0.49 6.62 -3.57
N THR A 103 -0.05 7.88 -3.50
CA THR A 103 -0.86 8.99 -2.98
C THR A 103 -2.08 9.24 -3.86
N ARG A 104 -1.90 9.24 -5.18
CA ARG A 104 -3.00 9.37 -6.14
C ARG A 104 -3.92 8.15 -6.12
N ALA A 105 -3.36 6.95 -6.02
CA ALA A 105 -4.13 5.71 -5.87
C ALA A 105 -4.97 5.73 -4.59
N ARG A 106 -4.45 6.26 -3.48
CA ARG A 106 -5.23 6.46 -2.25
C ARG A 106 -6.43 7.36 -2.50
N LYS A 107 -6.20 8.51 -3.12
CA LYS A 107 -7.25 9.49 -3.43
C LYS A 107 -8.35 8.92 -4.33
N LEU A 108 -7.98 8.09 -5.30
CA LEU A 108 -8.91 7.62 -6.33
C LEU A 108 -9.60 6.30 -5.97
N TYR A 109 -8.88 5.33 -5.40
CA TYR A 109 -9.33 3.94 -5.35
C TYR A 109 -9.23 3.26 -3.98
N ALA A 110 -8.47 3.81 -3.03
CA ALA A 110 -8.34 3.21 -1.69
C ALA A 110 -9.48 3.66 -0.76
N HIS A 111 -10.71 3.36 -1.17
CA HIS A 111 -11.93 3.72 -0.46
C HIS A 111 -12.70 2.49 0.02
N GLY A 112 -13.88 2.72 0.58
CA GLY A 112 -14.82 1.66 0.96
C GLY A 112 -14.27 0.63 1.93
N LYS A 113 -14.94 -0.54 1.95
CA LYS A 113 -14.62 -1.64 2.85
C LYS A 113 -13.28 -2.27 2.47
N GLN A 114 -12.58 -2.82 3.45
CA GLN A 114 -11.32 -3.53 3.23
C GLN A 114 -11.49 -5.03 3.50
N ARG A 115 -10.78 -5.87 2.74
CA ARG A 115 -10.59 -7.29 3.05
C ARG A 115 -9.13 -7.67 2.98
N ASP A 116 -8.62 -8.24 4.07
CA ASP A 116 -7.23 -8.64 4.21
C ASP A 116 -7.04 -10.12 3.83
N TYR A 117 -5.88 -10.42 3.25
CA TYR A 117 -5.43 -11.76 2.88
C TYR A 117 -4.05 -12.06 3.46
N PHE A 118 -3.94 -11.99 4.78
CA PHE A 118 -2.69 -12.11 5.54
C PHE A 118 -2.44 -13.57 5.95
N ASN A 119 -2.60 -14.49 5.00
CA ASN A 119 -2.57 -15.94 5.23
C ASN A 119 -1.26 -16.63 4.85
N ARG A 120 -0.31 -15.91 4.24
CA ARG A 120 1.04 -16.42 3.92
C ARG A 120 2.08 -15.51 4.55
N ARG A 121 3.11 -16.12 5.14
CA ARG A 121 4.18 -15.45 5.88
C ARG A 121 4.79 -14.27 5.11
N ASN A 122 5.14 -14.49 3.84
CA ASN A 122 5.93 -13.54 3.05
C ASN A 122 5.15 -12.87 1.93
N CYS A 123 3.87 -13.21 1.76
CA CYS A 123 3.04 -12.68 0.67
C CYS A 123 1.65 -12.37 1.24
N ILE A 124 1.43 -11.09 1.53
CA ILE A 124 0.15 -10.58 2.03
C ILE A 124 -0.47 -9.66 0.99
N GLY A 125 -1.77 -9.41 1.13
CA GLY A 125 -2.48 -8.51 0.25
C GLY A 125 -3.79 -8.08 0.88
N PHE A 126 -4.40 -7.06 0.31
CA PHE A 126 -5.70 -6.58 0.73
C PHE A 126 -6.42 -5.94 -0.45
N VAL A 127 -7.75 -5.96 -0.37
CA VAL A 127 -8.64 -5.31 -1.33
C VAL A 127 -9.33 -4.16 -0.64
N ARG A 128 -9.39 -3.02 -1.32
CA ARG A 128 -10.27 -1.89 -1.02
C ARG A 128 -11.42 -1.93 -2.01
N TYR A 129 -12.60 -2.25 -1.50
CA TYR A 129 -13.81 -2.31 -2.29
C TYR A 129 -14.30 -0.91 -2.60
N GLU A 130 -14.98 -0.81 -3.73
CA GLU A 130 -15.69 0.36 -4.14
C GLU A 130 -16.83 0.71 -3.19
N ASN A 131 -17.36 1.92 -3.31
CA ASN A 131 -18.56 2.37 -2.63
C ASN A 131 -19.38 3.30 -3.52
N TYR A 132 -20.48 3.85 -3.01
CA TYR A 132 -21.36 4.73 -3.77
C TYR A 132 -20.64 5.96 -4.36
N LYS A 133 -19.65 6.52 -3.64
CA LYS A 133 -18.90 7.71 -4.08
C LYS A 133 -17.69 7.38 -4.94
N HIS A 134 -17.16 6.16 -4.81
CA HIS A 134 -15.92 5.72 -5.44
C HIS A 134 -16.16 4.35 -6.08
N PRO A 135 -16.52 4.27 -7.37
CA PRO A 135 -17.01 3.04 -8.01
C PRO A 135 -15.90 2.05 -8.41
N PHE A 136 -14.63 2.37 -8.14
CA PHE A 136 -13.49 1.55 -8.49
C PHE A 136 -12.83 0.95 -7.25
N SER A 137 -12.45 -0.32 -7.36
CA SER A 137 -11.76 -1.08 -6.33
C SER A 137 -10.26 -1.11 -6.57
N LEU A 138 -9.49 -1.36 -5.51
CA LEU A 138 -8.03 -1.52 -5.56
C LEU A 138 -7.63 -2.82 -4.88
N ALA A 139 -6.69 -3.55 -5.48
CA ALA A 139 -6.07 -4.74 -4.91
C ALA A 139 -4.57 -4.49 -4.73
N CYS A 140 -4.10 -4.52 -3.49
CA CYS A 140 -2.68 -4.40 -3.17
C CYS A 140 -2.13 -5.76 -2.78
N ILE A 141 -1.00 -6.14 -3.34
CA ILE A 141 -0.26 -7.35 -2.99
C ILE A 141 1.20 -6.98 -2.77
N LEU A 142 1.82 -7.55 -1.75
CA LEU A 142 3.22 -7.31 -1.44
C LEU A 142 3.91 -8.60 -1.03
N SER A 143 5.20 -8.69 -1.35
CA SER A 143 6.07 -9.78 -0.93
C SER A 143 7.36 -9.25 -0.33
N ASN A 144 7.76 -9.76 0.83
CA ASN A 144 9.11 -9.55 1.38
C ASN A 144 10.03 -10.77 1.23
N GLY A 145 9.58 -11.76 0.45
CA GLY A 145 10.37 -12.92 0.03
C GLY A 145 10.51 -12.94 -1.49
N GLY A 146 10.43 -14.13 -2.09
CA GLY A 146 10.43 -14.31 -3.53
C GLY A 146 9.19 -13.75 -4.24
N ALA A 147 9.24 -13.73 -5.57
CA ALA A 147 8.07 -13.41 -6.39
C ALA A 147 6.90 -14.35 -6.05
N SER A 148 5.69 -13.82 -6.06
CA SER A 148 4.52 -14.57 -5.60
C SER A 148 3.24 -14.09 -6.29
N SER A 149 2.17 -14.84 -6.09
CA SER A 149 0.83 -14.43 -6.51
C SER A 149 -0.20 -14.80 -5.46
N LYS A 150 -1.32 -14.09 -5.50
CA LYS A 150 -2.43 -14.29 -4.59
C LYS A 150 -3.77 -14.12 -5.28
N ARG A 151 -4.63 -15.12 -5.10
CA ARG A 151 -6.04 -15.04 -5.49
C ARG A 151 -6.81 -14.19 -4.49
N MET A 152 -7.43 -13.10 -4.93
CA MET A 152 -8.21 -12.18 -4.10
C MET A 152 -9.57 -11.89 -4.74
N LEU A 153 -10.62 -11.85 -3.91
CA LEU A 153 -11.96 -11.41 -4.29
C LEU A 153 -12.01 -9.89 -4.34
N VAL A 154 -12.12 -9.32 -5.53
CA VAL A 154 -12.31 -7.89 -5.77
C VAL A 154 -13.77 -7.48 -5.88
N GLY A 155 -14.68 -8.44 -6.10
CA GLY A 155 -16.13 -8.22 -6.07
C GLY A 155 -16.81 -8.64 -7.37
N HIS A 156 -18.03 -9.18 -7.28
CA HIS A 156 -18.76 -9.74 -8.43
C HIS A 156 -19.03 -8.73 -9.53
N ARG A 157 -19.22 -7.45 -9.17
CA ARG A 157 -19.43 -6.35 -10.14
C ARG A 157 -18.25 -6.14 -11.10
N HIS A 158 -17.06 -6.61 -10.71
CA HIS A 158 -15.84 -6.47 -11.50
C HIS A 158 -15.61 -7.68 -12.42
N ALA A 159 -16.54 -8.64 -12.48
CA ALA A 159 -16.45 -9.76 -13.40
C ALA A 159 -16.28 -9.30 -14.86
N GLY A 160 -15.34 -9.91 -15.56
CA GLY A 160 -14.99 -9.55 -16.95
C GLY A 160 -14.07 -8.34 -17.09
N GLU A 161 -13.79 -7.60 -16.01
CA GLU A 161 -12.85 -6.48 -16.06
C GLU A 161 -11.39 -6.96 -16.22
N LEU A 162 -10.59 -6.13 -16.90
CA LEU A 162 -9.15 -6.30 -17.06
C LEU A 162 -8.41 -5.36 -16.10
N TRP A 163 -7.60 -5.93 -15.23
CA TRP A 163 -6.86 -5.21 -14.19
C TRP A 163 -5.36 -5.23 -14.48
N THR A 164 -4.69 -4.10 -14.27
CA THR A 164 -3.25 -3.92 -14.51
C THR A 164 -2.58 -3.19 -13.35
N ASP A 165 -1.29 -3.48 -13.14
CA ASP A 165 -0.49 -2.84 -12.09
C ASP A 165 -0.27 -1.35 -12.40
N ILE A 166 -0.57 -0.47 -11.45
CA ILE A 166 -0.36 0.97 -11.59
C ILE A 166 1.09 1.38 -11.27
N LEU A 167 1.86 0.52 -10.60
CA LEU A 167 3.27 0.78 -10.31
C LEU A 167 4.19 0.41 -11.49
N GLY A 168 3.68 -0.31 -12.49
CA GLY A 168 4.42 -0.66 -13.70
C GLY A 168 5.47 -1.77 -13.50
N TRP A 169 5.47 -2.47 -12.36
CA TRP A 169 6.39 -3.57 -12.11
C TRP A 169 5.95 -4.88 -12.76
N GLN A 170 4.67 -4.98 -13.12
CA GLN A 170 4.06 -6.16 -13.72
C GLN A 170 3.44 -5.76 -15.07
N ASN A 171 3.77 -6.53 -16.11
CA ASN A 171 3.26 -6.30 -17.47
C ASN A 171 2.01 -7.13 -17.76
N GLU A 172 1.67 -8.07 -16.88
CA GLU A 172 0.53 -8.94 -17.02
C GLU A 172 -0.79 -8.17 -16.85
N THR A 173 -1.83 -8.67 -17.50
CA THR A 173 -3.20 -8.25 -17.28
C THR A 173 -3.97 -9.35 -16.56
N VAL A 174 -4.66 -9.00 -15.49
CA VAL A 174 -5.48 -9.93 -14.71
C VAL A 174 -6.93 -9.80 -15.15
N LEU A 175 -7.49 -10.87 -15.71
CA LEU A 175 -8.93 -10.97 -15.96
C LEU A 175 -9.65 -11.38 -14.68
N ILE A 176 -10.64 -10.59 -14.26
CA ILE A 176 -11.49 -10.93 -13.13
C ILE A 176 -12.56 -11.92 -13.58
N ASN A 177 -12.63 -13.06 -12.91
CA ASN A 177 -13.59 -14.10 -13.28
C ASN A 177 -15.03 -13.77 -12.86
N ASN A 178 -15.99 -14.61 -13.29
CA ASN A 178 -17.41 -14.42 -13.03
C ASN A 178 -17.79 -14.39 -11.53
N CYS A 179 -16.94 -14.93 -10.66
CA CYS A 179 -17.12 -14.89 -9.21
C CYS A 179 -16.44 -13.66 -8.56
N GLY A 180 -15.90 -12.72 -9.35
CA GLY A 180 -15.22 -11.53 -8.85
C GLY A 180 -13.81 -11.75 -8.32
N TYR A 181 -13.15 -12.86 -8.67
CA TYR A 181 -11.77 -13.16 -8.25
C TYR A 181 -10.75 -12.84 -9.35
N GLY A 182 -9.61 -12.29 -8.95
CA GLY A 182 -8.39 -12.20 -9.75
C GLY A 182 -7.22 -12.91 -9.08
N VAL A 183 -6.21 -13.32 -9.86
CA VAL A 183 -4.92 -13.81 -9.36
C VAL A 183 -3.89 -12.73 -9.65
N PHE A 184 -3.45 -12.05 -8.59
CA PHE A 184 -2.58 -10.89 -8.68
C PHE A 184 -1.13 -11.29 -8.36
N SER A 185 -0.20 -10.87 -9.19
CA SER A 185 1.24 -11.16 -9.03
C SER A 185 1.98 -10.01 -8.35
N VAL A 186 3.13 -10.32 -7.78
CA VAL A 186 4.08 -9.37 -7.20
C VAL A 186 5.51 -9.90 -7.37
N ALA A 187 6.44 -9.00 -7.68
CA ALA A 187 7.86 -9.31 -7.71
C ALA A 187 8.42 -9.60 -6.30
N SER A 188 9.62 -10.17 -6.24
CA SER A 188 10.33 -10.39 -4.99
C SER A 188 10.62 -9.06 -4.27
N MET A 189 10.48 -9.04 -2.94
CA MET A 189 10.79 -7.87 -2.12
C MET A 189 10.13 -6.56 -2.61
N SER A 190 8.89 -6.66 -3.11
CA SER A 190 8.20 -5.56 -3.78
C SER A 190 6.70 -5.51 -3.44
N VAL A 191 6.01 -4.53 -4.01
CA VAL A 191 4.58 -4.31 -3.95
C VAL A 191 4.03 -4.11 -5.36
N SER A 192 2.82 -4.60 -5.62
CA SER A 192 2.06 -4.35 -6.84
C SER A 192 0.65 -3.89 -6.47
N VAL A 193 0.14 -2.91 -7.21
CA VAL A 193 -1.16 -2.29 -6.93
C VAL A 193 -2.01 -2.39 -8.18
N TRP A 194 -3.05 -3.20 -8.11
CA TRP A 194 -3.89 -3.55 -9.25
C TRP A 194 -5.21 -2.80 -9.18
N VAL A 195 -5.60 -2.24 -10.32
CA VAL A 195 -6.85 -1.50 -10.51
C VAL A 195 -7.38 -1.83 -11.92
N ASN A 196 -8.68 -1.68 -12.15
CA ASN A 196 -9.26 -1.76 -13.50
C ASN A 196 -8.47 -0.86 -14.48
N SER A 197 -8.13 -1.40 -15.65
CA SER A 197 -7.38 -0.71 -16.70
C SER A 197 -8.13 0.49 -17.29
N GLN A 198 -9.46 0.50 -17.18
CA GLN A 198 -10.35 1.57 -17.61
C GLN A 198 -10.86 2.43 -16.44
N ALA A 199 -10.25 2.31 -15.25
CA ALA A 199 -10.67 3.09 -14.09
C ALA A 199 -10.52 4.60 -14.35
N GLU A 200 -11.53 5.37 -13.97
CA GLU A 200 -11.49 6.83 -14.12
C GLU A 200 -10.32 7.41 -13.32
N GLY A 201 -9.66 8.43 -13.88
CA GLY A 201 -8.48 9.06 -13.28
C GLY A 201 -7.19 8.26 -13.43
N ARG A 202 -7.22 7.02 -13.96
CA ARG A 202 -6.03 6.16 -14.07
C ARG A 202 -4.93 6.79 -14.92
N ASN A 203 -5.31 7.40 -16.03
CA ASN A 203 -4.40 8.08 -16.96
C ASN A 203 -3.64 9.26 -16.34
N ARG A 204 -4.06 9.72 -15.15
CA ARG A 204 -3.41 10.81 -14.40
C ARG A 204 -2.46 10.28 -13.32
N ILE A 205 -2.45 8.98 -13.01
CA ILE A 205 -1.64 8.42 -11.92
C ILE A 205 -0.15 8.55 -12.23
N ASN A 206 0.27 8.24 -13.45
CA ASN A 206 1.69 8.20 -13.84
C ASN A 206 2.19 9.52 -14.43
N ARG A 207 1.40 10.60 -14.39
CA ARG A 207 1.89 11.90 -14.84
C ARG A 207 2.91 12.47 -13.84
N PRO A 208 4.06 13.01 -14.27
CA PRO A 208 4.90 13.78 -13.36
C PRO A 208 4.08 14.91 -12.71
N LEU A 209 4.41 15.24 -11.46
CA LEU A 209 3.81 16.38 -10.74
C LEU A 209 4.25 17.69 -11.37
#